data_AF-A0A098E971-F1
#
_entry.id   AF-A0A098E971-F1
#
_cell.length_a   1.000
_cell.length_b   1.000
_cell.length_c   1.000
_cell.angle_alpha   90.00
_cell.angle_beta   90.00
_cell.angle_gamma   90.00
#
_symmetry.space_group_name_H-M   'P 1'
#
loop_
_entity.id
_entity.type
_entity.pdbx_description
1 polymer ?
#
loop_
_entity_poly.entity_id
_entity_poly.type
_entity_poly.pdbx_seq_one_letter_code
_entity_poly.pdbx_strand_id
1 'polypeptide(L)'
;MAVCIPENLAVYQTEKLLGEFKEHDIVVRKIIINNVIQKDVCDSKFMLKKAEIQRQYVEKIKNLHNSVAEIPLFEEITEENLIKISREIFKDEI
;
A
#
# COMPACT_ATOMS: atom_id res chain seq x y z
N MET A 1 -7.93 7.74 -6.58
CA MET A 1 -7.17 6.82 -5.69
C MET A 1 -5.71 7.26 -5.73
N ALA A 2 -4.92 6.95 -4.71
CA ALA A 2 -3.48 7.19 -4.70
C ALA A 2 -2.73 5.86 -4.48
N VAL A 3 -1.51 5.73 -5.01
CA VAL A 3 -0.68 4.53 -4.88
C VAL A 3 0.66 4.90 -4.26
N CYS A 4 1.14 4.11 -3.31
CA CYS A 4 2.47 4.24 -2.72
C CYS A 4 3.09 2.87 -2.42
N ILE A 5 4.34 2.85 -1.98
CA ILE A 5 5.00 1.67 -1.41
C ILE A 5 5.32 1.93 0.07
N PRO A 6 5.44 0.91 0.93
CA PRO A 6 5.64 1.07 2.37
C PRO A 6 7.11 1.40 2.71
N GLU A 7 7.61 2.51 2.17
CA GLU A 7 8.97 3.04 2.41
C GLU A 7 8.90 4.50 2.86
N ASN A 8 9.89 4.94 3.65
CA ASN A 8 9.87 6.24 4.33
C ASN A 8 9.55 7.42 3.39
N LEU A 9 10.28 7.53 2.27
CA LEU A 9 10.14 8.64 1.34
C LEU A 9 8.78 8.61 0.63
N ALA A 10 8.33 7.44 0.20
CA ALA A 10 7.03 7.27 -0.47
C ALA A 10 5.86 7.61 0.45
N VAL A 11 5.92 7.21 1.73
CA VAL A 11 4.93 7.59 2.73
C VAL A 11 4.92 9.10 2.98
N TYR A 12 6.09 9.72 3.13
CA TYR A 12 6.18 11.17 3.29
C TYR A 12 5.60 11.94 2.10
N GLN A 13 5.88 11.50 0.88
CA GLN A 13 5.31 12.12 -0.33
C GLN A 13 3.79 11.94 -0.39
N THR A 14 3.29 10.78 0.03
CA THR A 14 1.84 10.50 0.08
C THR A 14 1.15 11.41 1.09
N GLU A 15 1.72 11.60 2.28
CA GLU A 15 1.23 12.55 3.29
C GLU A 15 1.08 13.96 2.72
N LYS A 16 2.13 14.46 2.07
CA LYS A 16 2.14 15.79 1.46
C LYS A 16 1.07 15.93 0.37
N LEU A 17 0.97 14.93 -0.51
CA LEU A 17 -0.02 14.90 -1.59
C LEU A 17 -1.46 14.90 -1.06
N LEU A 18 -1.74 14.15 0.00
CA LEU A 18 -3.07 14.16 0.63
C LEU A 18 -3.41 15.52 1.23
N GLY A 19 -2.42 16.20 1.82
CA GLY A 19 -2.56 17.58 2.32
C GLY A 19 -2.89 18.55 1.20
N GLU A 20 -2.08 18.56 0.13
CA GLU A 20 -2.27 19.44 -1.04
C GLU A 20 -3.64 19.21 -1.70
N PHE A 21 -4.05 17.95 -1.87
CA PHE A 21 -5.34 17.64 -2.48
C PHE A 21 -6.51 18.11 -1.62
N LYS A 22 -6.40 17.97 -0.30
CA LYS A 22 -7.41 18.48 0.63
C LYS A 22 -7.54 20.00 0.57
N GLU A 23 -6.43 20.74 0.39
CA GLU A 23 -6.44 22.20 0.24
C GLU A 23 -7.13 22.67 -1.05
N HIS A 24 -7.17 21.81 -2.07
CA HIS A 24 -7.81 22.07 -3.37
C HIS A 24 -9.19 21.40 -3.54
N ASP A 25 -9.82 20.94 -2.46
CA ASP A 25 -11.11 20.24 -2.47
C ASP A 25 -11.12 18.94 -3.33
N ILE A 26 -9.94 18.35 -3.54
CA ILE A 26 -9.78 17.07 -4.25
C ILE A 26 -9.81 15.93 -3.23
N VAL A 27 -10.80 15.05 -3.36
CA VAL A 27 -10.97 13.90 -2.44
C VAL A 27 -10.28 12.66 -2.97
N VAL A 28 -9.27 12.17 -2.24
CA VAL A 28 -8.74 10.81 -2.41
C VAL A 28 -9.66 9.84 -1.68
N ARG A 29 -10.29 8.92 -2.43
CA ARG A 29 -11.25 7.95 -1.85
C ARG A 29 -10.61 6.69 -1.26
N LYS A 30 -9.42 6.32 -1.73
CA LYS A 30 -8.72 5.08 -1.38
C LYS A 30 -7.23 5.23 -1.65
N ILE A 31 -6.41 4.66 -0.77
CA ILE A 31 -4.96 4.54 -0.93
C ILE A 31 -4.62 3.07 -1.16
N ILE A 32 -3.75 2.80 -2.13
CA ILE A 32 -3.23 1.47 -2.42
C ILE A 32 -1.76 1.44 -1.98
N ILE A 33 -1.43 0.59 -1.02
CA ILE A 33 -0.06 0.34 -0.60
C ILE A 33 0.43 -0.89 -1.36
N ASN A 34 1.29 -0.66 -2.35
CA ASN A 34 1.81 -1.70 -3.22
C ASN A 34 3.09 -2.34 -2.68
N ASN A 35 3.39 -3.55 -3.13
CA ASN A 35 4.63 -4.28 -2.83
C ASN A 35 4.84 -4.53 -1.33
N VAL A 36 3.77 -4.85 -0.61
CA VAL A 36 3.84 -5.22 0.81
C VAL A 36 4.39 -6.62 0.96
N ILE A 37 5.55 -6.75 1.58
CA ILE A 37 6.19 -8.05 1.85
C ILE A 37 5.39 -8.78 2.92
N GLN A 38 4.88 -9.95 2.56
CA GLN A 38 4.19 -10.84 3.50
C GLN A 38 5.22 -11.71 4.25
N LYS A 39 5.02 -11.89 5.55
CA LYS A 39 6.01 -12.60 6.40
C LYS A 39 6.12 -14.10 6.08
N ASP A 40 5.04 -14.69 5.58
CA ASP A 40 4.91 -16.11 5.20
C ASP A 40 5.72 -16.49 3.95
N VAL A 41 6.04 -15.53 3.08
CA VAL A 41 6.87 -15.74 1.88
C VAL A 41 8.33 -15.33 2.06
N CYS A 42 8.74 -14.91 3.26
CA CYS A 42 10.12 -14.51 3.54
C CYS A 42 11.03 -15.73 3.74
N ASP A 43 12.06 -15.85 2.91
CA ASP A 43 13.06 -16.93 2.95
C ASP A 43 14.34 -16.58 3.73
N SER A 44 14.48 -15.31 4.15
CA SER A 44 15.72 -14.77 4.72
C SER A 44 15.47 -13.79 5.85
N LYS A 45 16.44 -13.71 6.78
CA LYS A 45 16.42 -12.72 7.88
C LYS A 45 16.34 -11.28 7.37
N PHE A 46 16.95 -11.00 6.21
CA PHE A 46 16.88 -9.70 5.56
C PHE A 46 15.46 -9.35 5.12
N MET A 47 14.78 -10.27 4.43
CA MET A 47 13.38 -10.06 4.01
C MET A 47 12.43 -9.95 5.19
N LEU A 48 12.59 -10.79 6.21
CA LEU A 48 11.82 -10.67 7.45
C LEU A 48 12.00 -9.29 8.09
N LYS A 49 13.24 -8.80 8.17
CA LYS A 49 13.50 -7.47 8.72
C LYS A 49 12.88 -6.36 7.88
N LYS A 50 12.93 -6.50 6.55
CA LYS A 50 12.30 -5.55 5.63
C LYS A 50 10.77 -5.54 5.80
N ALA A 51 10.14 -6.71 5.93
CA ALA A 51 8.70 -6.83 6.19
C ALA A 51 8.29 -6.17 7.53
N GLU A 52 9.08 -6.36 8.60
CA GLU A 52 8.86 -5.68 9.88
C GLU A 52 8.89 -4.16 9.77
N ILE A 53 9.88 -3.63 9.05
CA ILE A 53 10.03 -2.18 8.82
C ILE A 53 8.86 -1.66 7.98
N GLN A 54 8.53 -2.34 6.87
CA GLN A 54 7.39 -1.96 6.02
C GLN A 54 6.09 -1.88 6.81
N ARG A 55 5.88 -2.77 7.80
CA ARG A 55 4.66 -2.75 8.62
C ARG A 55 4.45 -1.43 9.37
N GLN A 56 5.54 -0.80 9.83
CA GLN A 56 5.46 0.52 10.48
C GLN A 56 4.91 1.59 9.52
N TYR A 57 5.33 1.53 8.25
CA TYR A 57 4.87 2.45 7.21
C TYR A 57 3.45 2.14 6.74
N VAL A 58 3.07 0.86 6.68
CA VAL A 58 1.68 0.46 6.40
C VAL A 58 0.73 1.03 7.45
N GLU A 59 1.04 0.85 8.73
CA GLU A 59 0.20 1.35 9.82
C GLU A 59 0.16 2.88 9.85
N LYS A 60 1.28 3.55 9.50
CA LYS A 60 1.29 5.00 9.33
C LYS A 60 0.29 5.48 8.26
N ILE A 61 0.23 4.83 7.09
CA ILE A 61 -0.75 5.15 6.05
C ILE A 61 -2.19 4.84 6.49
N LYS A 62 -2.44 3.72 7.17
CA LYS A 62 -3.77 3.40 7.71
C LYS A 62 -4.27 4.41 8.73
N ASN A 63 -3.37 4.99 9.51
CA ASN A 63 -3.72 6.06 10.46
C ASN A 63 -4.06 7.39 9.76
N LEU A 64 -3.56 7.60 8.52
CA LEU A 64 -3.82 8.81 7.73
C LEU A 64 -5.10 8.75 6.91
N HIS A 65 -5.55 7.55 6.54
CA HIS A 65 -6.67 7.38 5.64
C HIS A 65 -7.48 6.12 5.95
N ASN A 66 -8.81 6.24 5.98
CA ASN A 66 -9.71 5.16 6.41
C ASN A 66 -9.82 4.01 5.39
N SER A 67 -9.74 4.29 4.08
CA SER A 67 -9.83 3.28 3.03
C SER A 67 -8.46 3.00 2.43
N VAL A 68 -7.89 1.84 2.78
CA VAL A 68 -6.56 1.41 2.36
C VAL A 68 -6.61 -0.03 1.87
N ALA A 69 -6.04 -0.29 0.70
CA ALA A 69 -5.81 -1.63 0.17
C ALA A 69 -4.32 -1.96 0.24
N GLU A 70 -3.99 -3.15 0.72
CA GLU A 70 -2.61 -3.65 0.75
C GLU A 70 -2.43 -4.67 -0.37
N ILE A 71 -1.48 -4.42 -1.26
CA ILE A 71 -1.17 -5.32 -2.36
C ILE A 71 0.13 -6.04 -2.04
N PRO A 72 0.13 -7.39 -1.98
CA PRO A 72 1.34 -8.17 -1.74
C PRO A 72 2.42 -7.88 -2.78
N LEU A 73 3.67 -8.09 -2.39
CA LEU A 73 4.77 -8.17 -3.35
C LEU A 73 4.57 -9.40 -4.26
N PHE A 74 4.59 -9.18 -5.57
CA PHE A 74 4.63 -10.23 -6.58
C PHE A 74 5.97 -10.20 -7.30
N GLU A 75 6.50 -11.38 -7.65
CA GLU A 75 7.70 -11.48 -8.49
C GLU A 75 7.43 -10.97 -9.91
N GLU A 76 6.26 -11.31 -10.46
CA GLU A 76 5.79 -10.86 -11.77
C GLU A 76 4.28 -10.55 -11.75
N ILE A 77 3.88 -9.58 -12.57
CA ILE A 77 2.47 -9.26 -12.81
C ILE A 77 1.94 -10.18 -13.93
N THR A 78 1.33 -11.28 -13.52
CA THR A 78 0.65 -12.24 -14.40
C THR A 78 -0.87 -11.96 -14.42
N GLU A 79 -1.60 -12.57 -15.36
CA GLU A 79 -3.08 -12.49 -15.40
C GLU A 79 -3.72 -12.95 -14.08
N GLU A 80 -3.23 -14.04 -13.50
CA GLU A 80 -3.70 -14.54 -12.22
C GLU A 80 -3.47 -13.53 -11.08
N ASN A 81 -2.29 -12.90 -11.05
CA ASN A 81 -1.98 -11.89 -10.05
C ASN A 81 -2.79 -10.60 -10.26
N LEU A 82 -3.07 -10.20 -11.50
CA LEU A 82 -3.96 -9.07 -11.81
C LEU A 82 -5.37 -9.29 -11.26
N ILE A 83 -5.91 -10.51 -11.37
CA ILE A 83 -7.20 -10.86 -10.80
C ILE A 83 -7.17 -10.75 -9.26
N LYS A 84 -6.10 -11.22 -8.62
CA LYS A 84 -5.91 -11.10 -7.15
C LYS A 84 -5.83 -9.64 -6.73
N ILE A 85 -5.02 -8.83 -7.41
CA ILE A 85 -4.88 -7.39 -7.16
C ILE A 85 -6.23 -6.68 -7.30
N SER A 86 -6.98 -6.97 -8.38
CA SER A 86 -8.30 -6.39 -8.62
C SER A 86 -9.26 -6.70 -7.46
N ARG A 87 -9.28 -7.94 -6.96
CA ARG A 87 -10.13 -8.32 -5.83
C ARG A 87 -9.79 -7.52 -4.57
N GLU A 88 -8.51 -7.33 -4.26
CA GLU A 88 -8.09 -6.56 -3.08
C GLU A 88 -8.42 -5.06 -3.19
N ILE A 89 -8.26 -4.47 -4.38
CA ILE A 89 -8.57 -3.05 -4.60
C ILE A 89 -10.08 -2.79 -4.47
N PHE A 90 -10.92 -3.67 -5.03
CA PHE A 90 -12.37 -3.43 -5.17
C PHE A 90 -13.24 -4.20 -4.16
N LYS A 91 -12.66 -4.80 -3.11
CA LYS A 91 -13.40 -5.62 -2.13
C LYS A 91 -14.59 -4.93 -1.45
N ASP A 92 -14.57 -3.60 -1.34
CA ASP A 92 -15.62 -2.80 -0.68
C ASP A 92 -16.69 -2.29 -1.67
N GLU A 93 -16.54 -2.59 -2.98
CA GLU A 93 -17.40 -2.12 -4.07
C GLU A 93 -18.25 -3.27 -4.67
N ILE A 94 -18.13 -4.48 -4.11
CA ILE A 94 -18.82 -5.71 -4.53
C ILE A 94 -19.74 -6.20 -3.40
#